data_AF-A0A6L3A962-F1
#
_entry.id   AF-A0A6L3A962-F1
#
_cell.length_a   1.000
_cell.length_b   1.000
_cell.length_c   1.000
_cell.angle_alpha   90.00
_cell.angle_beta   90.00
_cell.angle_gamma   90.00
#
_symmetry.space_group_name_H-M   'P 1'
#
loop_
_entity.id
_entity.type
_entity.pdbx_description
1 polymer ?
#
loop_
_entity_poly.entity_id
_entity_poly.type
_entity_poly.pdbx_seq_one_letter_code
_entity_poly.pdbx_strand_id
1 'polypeptide(L)' 'YGLVGDVTRSYGRVAASRRHDSRGIITVDIWQENQLGERVTTGTAEVSLPLRC' A
#
# COMPACT_ATOMS: atom_id res chain seq x y z
N TYR A 1 4.02 16.06 5.63
CA TYR A 1 5.47 16.24 5.85
C TYR A 1 5.86 15.31 6.98
N GLY A 2 6.82 14.41 6.76
CA GLY A 2 7.45 13.64 7.83
C GLY A 2 8.76 14.32 8.21
N LEU A 3 8.90 14.70 9.47
CA LEU A 3 10.13 15.30 9.98
C LEU A 3 11.09 14.19 10.40
N VAL A 4 12.39 14.49 10.36
CA VAL A 4 13.40 13.56 10.90
C VAL A 4 13.13 13.38 12.40
N GLY A 5 12.88 12.13 12.80
CA GLY A 5 12.48 11.77 14.17
C GLY A 5 11.03 11.31 14.31
N ASP A 6 10.18 11.50 13.30
CA ASP A 6 8.82 10.98 13.33
C ASP A 6 8.79 9.46 13.22
N VAL A 7 7.89 8.85 13.99
CA VAL A 7 7.57 7.42 13.85
C VAL A 7 6.36 7.31 12.95
N THR A 8 6.57 6.73 11.77
CA THR A 8 5.49 6.48 10.82
C THR A 8 5.09 5.01 10.77
N ARG A 9 3.80 4.73 10.63
CA ARG A 9 3.27 3.40 10.31
C ARG A 9 2.70 3.41 8.90
N SER A 10 3.03 2.38 8.13
CA SER A 10 2.52 2.20 6.77
C SER A 10 1.34 1.24 6.76
N TYR A 11 0.30 1.62 6.03
CA TYR A 11 -0.94 0.86 5.87
C TYR A 11 -1.23 0.65 4.40
N GLY A 12 -1.96 -0.42 4.10
CA GLY A 12 -2.39 -0.74 2.75
C GLY A 12 -3.79 -1.33 2.73
N ARG A 13 -4.60 -0.94 1.75
CA ARG A 13 -5.90 -1.55 1.46
C ARG A 13 -5.92 -2.01 0.00
N VAL A 14 -6.27 -3.26 -0.24
CA VAL A 14 -6.51 -3.76 -1.60
C VAL A 14 -7.74 -3.06 -2.16
N ALA A 15 -7.56 -2.29 -3.23
CA ALA A 15 -8.60 -1.52 -3.90
C ALA A 15 -9.18 -2.27 -5.10
N ALA A 16 -8.33 -3.00 -5.83
CA ALA A 16 -8.73 -3.81 -6.97
C ALA A 16 -7.85 -5.05 -7.11
N SER A 17 -8.37 -6.06 -7.81
CA SER A 17 -7.61 -7.24 -8.19
C SER A 17 -7.99 -7.68 -9.60
N ARG A 18 -7.00 -8.16 -10.36
CA ARG A 18 -7.19 -8.73 -11.69
C ARG A 18 -6.22 -9.90 -11.88
N ARG A 19 -6.58 -10.81 -12.78
CA ARG A 19 -5.67 -11.89 -13.21
C ARG A 19 -5.03 -11.51 -14.54
N HIS A 20 -3.73 -11.75 -14.66
CA HIS A 20 -2.99 -11.60 -15.92
C HIS A 20 -2.06 -12.80 -16.06
N ASP A 21 -2.32 -13.64 -17.06
CA ASP A 21 -1.62 -14.90 -17.28
C ASP A 21 -1.59 -15.82 -16.02
N SER A 22 -0.40 -16.15 -15.55
CA SER A 22 -0.10 -16.95 -14.36
C SER A 22 0.04 -16.11 -13.08
N ARG A 23 -0.30 -14.81 -13.12
CA ARG A 23 -0.15 -13.89 -11.99
C ARG A 23 -1.47 -13.22 -11.58
N GLY A 24 -1.59 -12.98 -10.29
CA GLY A 24 -2.57 -12.05 -9.73
C GLY A 24 -1.94 -10.66 -9.67
N ILE A 25 -2.64 -9.65 -10.13
CA ILE A 25 -2.24 -8.26 -10.02
C ILE A 25 -3.24 -7.57 -9.10
N ILE A 26 -2.76 -6.94 -8.03
CA ILE A 26 -3.59 -6.16 -7.11
C ILE A 26 -3.19 -4.70 -7.14
N THR A 27 -4.18 -3.82 -7.03
CA THR A 27 -3.98 -2.40 -6.77
C THR A 27 -4.17 -2.17 -5.28
N VAL A 28 -3.18 -1.55 -4.64
CA VAL A 28 -3.19 -1.27 -3.19
C VAL A 28 -3.12 0.23 -2.98
N ASP A 29 -4.11 0.76 -2.27
CA ASP A 29 -4.03 2.11 -1.72
C ASP A 29 -3.15 2.08 -0.48
N ILE A 30 -2.07 2.84 -0.50
CA ILE A 30 -1.07 2.89 0.57
C ILE A 30 -1.14 4.26 1.22
N TRP A 31 -0.99 4.28 2.54
CA TRP A 31 -0.78 5.51 3.26
C TRP A 31 0.12 5.32 4.46
N GLN A 32 0.60 6.45 4.98
CA GLN A 32 1.34 6.47 6.22
C GLN A 32 0.67 7.39 7.23
N GLU A 33 0.74 6.98 8.49
CA GLU A 33 0.29 7.79 9.63
C GLU A 33 1.49 8.08 10.53
N ASN A 34 1.61 9.32 11.04
CA ASN A 34 2.63 9.70 12.02
C ASN A 34 2.21 9.28 13.45
N GLN A 35 3.02 9.59 14.47
CA GLN A 35 2.70 9.27 15.86
C GLN A 35 1.45 9.96 16.41
N LEU A 36 0.97 11.02 15.75
CA LEU A 36 -0.25 11.74 16.11
C LEU A 36 -1.50 11.16 15.41
N GLY A 37 -1.33 10.13 14.57
CA GLY A 37 -2.42 9.53 13.79
C GLY A 37 -2.77 10.33 12.53
N GLU A 38 -1.96 11.30 12.14
CA GLU A 38 -2.21 12.12 10.96
C GLU A 38 -1.66 11.45 9.71
N ARG A 39 -2.43 11.51 8.61
CA ARG A 39 -2.05 10.93 7.33
C ARG A 39 -1.01 11.82 6.64
N VAL A 40 0.22 11.34 6.54
CA VAL A 40 1.37 12.14 6.06
C VAL A 40 1.76 11.85 4.60
N THR A 41 1.40 10.66 4.10
CA THR A 41 1.68 10.22 2.73
C THR A 41 0.51 9.38 2.23
N THR A 42 0.16 9.53 0.96
CA THR A 42 -0.76 8.64 0.23
C THR A 42 -0.17 8.26 -1.11
N GLY A 43 -0.54 7.08 -1.60
CA GLY A 43 -0.18 6.63 -2.93
C GLY A 43 -0.94 5.37 -3.30
N THR A 44 -0.77 4.95 -4.55
CA THR A 44 -1.33 3.70 -5.07
C THR A 44 -0.19 2.89 -5.65
N ALA A 45 -0.17 1.59 -5.36
CA ALA A 45 0.82 0.65 -5.90
C ALA A 45 0.11 -0.49 -6.64
N GLU A 46 0.73 -0.96 -7.73
CA GLU A 46 0.35 -2.21 -8.37
C GLU A 46 1.33 -3.31 -7.91
N VAL A 47 0.81 -4.42 -7.39
CA VAL A 47 1.60 -5.55 -6.88
C VAL A 47 1.26 -6.81 -7.68
N SER A 48 2.30 -7.44 -8.22
CA SER A 48 2.20 -8.71 -8.93
C SER A 48 2.51 -9.86 -7.98
N LEU A 49 1.57 -10.80 -7.84
CA LEU A 49 1.63 -11.95 -6.93
C LEU A 49 1.49 -13.26 -7.72
N PRO A 50 2.14 -14.35 -7.28
CA PRO A 50 1.87 -15.68 -7.83
C PRO A 50 0.42 -16.08 -7.53
N LEU A 51 -0.23 -16.73 -8.50
CA LEU A 51 -1.51 -17.39 -8.24
C LEU A 51 -1.27 -18.66 -7.43
N ARG A 52 -2.13 -18.93 -6.45
CA ARG A 52 -2.18 -20.28 -5.86
C ARG A 52 -2.76 -21.24 -6.89
N CYS A 53 -1.96 -22.24 -7.26
CA CYS A 53 -2.37 -23.40 -8.03
C CYS A 53 -3.08 -24.43 -7.15
#